data_AF-A0A3Q3JQC1-F1
#
_entry.id   AF-A0A3Q3JQC1-F1
#
_cell.length_a   1.000
_cell.length_b   1.000
_cell.length_c   1.000
_cell.angle_alpha   90.00
_cell.angle_beta   90.00
_cell.angle_gamma   90.00
#
_symmetry.space_group_name_H-M   'P 1'
#
loop_
_entity.id
_entity.type
_entity.pdbx_description
1 polymer ?
#
loop_
_entity_poly.entity_id
_entity_poly.type
_entity_poly.pdbx_seq_one_letter_code
_entity_poly.pdbx_strand_id
1 'polypeptide(L)'
;MANTLRRLTNTSSFSLLQDKLESWHQDYHVNSCDQNLNRCCELIELTSKIQGQLFVILNLTAAEGGHYDGVDTLKTRLLPWLGTCFSMARPSVTDDTSLQLIQDSVEKGRRIRELSAYHENDMQKMETQLCSTRLQLDSVREELVDAQKELNETKSKSATTLLATEDEILQLKADLRSAHEQVEIYKRKLDAIDDYERQIRLLKDEVSYLSTEKAMLQERHLMQSFLMFLFCHISSLRLVRSRSPSPLPILSRSSSPMRNDSPTRAQLTNSSRQARLISRFSDLYAVERLEAQTMLRRYITDLEMVQKIIFIAVVESFKAAKLAYRQFKLRVRKTLTPSHFGPESLEDAAVDYIVRHLDLYDVQASVNDVISAMNVNPRISFPPEVDFVLISTLIRETCRVAFAMQTLDPPLDLAFASDGELYNDSKYRRSYDSEFTAPLVMYHVWPALMEGNAVLVKGEAVTRRGAVVMSRSRSVSPVRSRSLSPSRSLVSFYNI
;
A
#
# COMPACT_ATOMS: atom_id res chain seq x y z
N MET A 1 -12.28 -72.66 -3.41
CA MET A 1 -13.15 -72.25 -2.30
C MET A 1 -12.57 -72.50 -0.91
N ALA A 2 -12.17 -73.75 -0.56
CA ALA A 2 -11.58 -74.06 0.75
C ALA A 2 -10.36 -73.21 1.12
N ASN A 3 -9.57 -72.77 0.13
CA ASN A 3 -8.43 -71.86 0.36
C ASN A 3 -8.86 -70.43 0.76
N THR A 4 -9.99 -69.92 0.26
CA THR A 4 -10.51 -68.58 0.63
C THR A 4 -11.10 -68.59 2.03
N LEU A 5 -11.82 -69.66 2.37
CA LEU A 5 -12.37 -69.88 3.71
C LEU A 5 -11.25 -70.15 4.72
N ARG A 6 -10.27 -71.01 4.37
CA ARG A 6 -9.06 -71.23 5.17
C ARG A 6 -8.26 -69.95 5.36
N ARG A 7 -8.16 -69.08 4.34
CA ARG A 7 -7.52 -67.76 4.47
C ARG A 7 -8.27 -66.86 5.44
N LEU A 8 -9.61 -66.86 5.41
CA LEU A 8 -10.44 -66.09 6.36
C LEU A 8 -10.28 -66.61 7.80
N THR A 9 -10.23 -67.94 8.00
CA THR A 9 -10.01 -68.55 9.32
C THR A 9 -8.59 -68.34 9.85
N ASN A 10 -7.59 -68.33 8.96
CA ASN A 10 -6.19 -68.10 9.33
C ASN A 10 -5.86 -66.61 9.53
N THR A 11 -6.68 -65.72 8.98
CA THR A 11 -6.56 -64.28 9.24
C THR A 11 -7.20 -64.06 10.61
N SER A 12 -6.39 -63.68 11.61
CA SER A 12 -6.81 -63.40 12.99
C SER A 12 -7.78 -62.21 13.13
N SER A 13 -8.54 -61.86 12.10
CA SER A 13 -9.48 -60.74 12.06
C SER A 13 -10.59 -60.88 13.11
N PHE A 14 -11.09 -62.10 13.35
CA PHE A 14 -12.12 -62.35 14.36
C PHE A 14 -11.59 -62.25 15.79
N SER A 15 -10.39 -62.80 16.04
CA SER A 15 -9.74 -62.64 17.35
C SER A 15 -9.38 -61.18 17.60
N LEU A 16 -8.87 -60.46 16.59
CA LEU A 16 -8.56 -59.03 16.69
C LEU A 16 -9.80 -58.18 16.97
N LEU A 17 -10.94 -58.49 16.33
CA LEU A 17 -12.21 -57.81 16.61
C LEU A 17 -12.64 -58.05 18.07
N GLN A 18 -12.53 -59.29 18.54
CA GLN A 18 -12.85 -59.66 19.92
C GLN A 18 -11.92 -58.97 20.93
N ASP A 19 -10.61 -58.99 20.70
CA ASP A 19 -9.60 -58.36 21.56
C ASP A 19 -9.83 -56.84 21.66
N LYS A 20 -10.14 -56.18 20.54
CA LYS A 20 -10.44 -54.74 20.51
C LYS A 20 -11.77 -54.41 21.19
N LEU A 21 -12.78 -55.26 21.04
CA LEU A 21 -14.07 -55.08 21.71
C LEU A 21 -13.93 -55.24 23.23
N GLU A 22 -13.15 -56.23 23.68
CA GLU A 22 -12.89 -56.48 25.09
C GLU A 22 -12.05 -55.37 25.72
N SER A 23 -10.99 -54.92 25.03
CA SER A 23 -10.21 -53.74 25.44
C SER A 23 -11.07 -52.47 25.51
N TRP A 24 -11.98 -52.27 24.55
CA TRP A 24 -12.89 -51.13 24.59
C TRP A 24 -13.86 -51.22 25.76
N HIS A 25 -14.41 -52.40 26.05
CA HIS A 25 -15.29 -52.60 27.20
C HIS A 25 -14.59 -52.32 28.53
N GLN A 26 -13.35 -52.79 28.70
CA GLN A 26 -12.55 -52.54 29.91
C GLN A 26 -12.22 -51.06 30.10
N ASP A 27 -11.89 -50.34 29.03
CA ASP A 27 -11.51 -48.92 29.08
C ASP A 27 -12.72 -47.96 28.94
N TYR A 28 -13.93 -48.46 28.72
CA TYR A 28 -15.08 -47.65 28.29
C TYR A 28 -15.35 -46.47 29.23
N HIS A 29 -15.31 -46.71 30.54
CA HIS A 29 -15.56 -45.71 31.56
C HIS A 29 -14.37 -44.78 31.84
N VAL A 30 -13.17 -45.14 31.35
CA VAL A 30 -11.94 -44.35 31.49
C VAL A 30 -11.74 -43.42 30.28
N ASN A 31 -12.21 -43.84 29.11
CA ASN A 31 -12.10 -43.10 27.86
C ASN A 31 -13.06 -41.89 27.81
N SER A 32 -12.65 -40.84 27.11
CA SER A 32 -13.54 -39.74 26.72
C SER A 32 -14.57 -40.17 25.67
N CYS A 33 -15.64 -39.39 25.52
CA CYS A 33 -16.68 -39.65 24.51
C CYS A 33 -16.10 -39.76 23.08
N ASP A 34 -15.18 -38.86 22.72
CA ASP A 34 -14.52 -38.86 21.40
C ASP A 34 -13.66 -40.11 21.20
N GLN A 35 -12.92 -40.55 22.22
CA GLN A 35 -12.14 -41.79 22.17
C GLN A 35 -13.03 -43.03 22.07
N ASN A 36 -14.17 -43.05 22.76
CA ASN A 36 -15.15 -44.13 22.65
C ASN A 36 -15.83 -44.16 21.27
N LEU A 37 -16.12 -43.00 20.68
CA LEU A 37 -16.65 -42.91 19.32
C LEU A 37 -15.63 -43.40 18.29
N ASN A 38 -14.37 -42.98 18.41
CA ASN A 38 -13.30 -43.45 17.54
C ASN A 38 -13.10 -44.97 17.63
N ARG A 39 -13.07 -45.54 18.85
CA ARG A 39 -13.00 -47.00 19.04
C ARG A 39 -14.22 -47.72 18.45
N CYS A 40 -15.42 -47.14 18.57
CA CYS A 40 -16.63 -47.68 17.95
C CYS A 40 -16.54 -47.69 16.41
N CYS A 41 -16.08 -46.58 15.80
CA CYS A 41 -15.87 -46.49 14.36
C CYS A 41 -14.84 -47.53 13.87
N GLU A 42 -13.73 -47.71 14.58
CA GLU A 42 -12.74 -48.75 14.26
C GLU A 42 -13.35 -50.17 14.26
N LEU A 43 -14.23 -50.47 15.23
CA LEU A 43 -14.93 -51.76 15.29
C LEU A 43 -15.91 -51.94 14.14
N ILE A 44 -16.61 -50.88 13.74
CA ILE A 44 -17.50 -50.89 12.57
C ILE A 44 -16.70 -51.14 11.29
N GLU A 45 -15.54 -50.51 11.13
CA GLU A 45 -14.64 -50.74 9.98
C GLU A 45 -14.10 -52.16 9.92
N LEU A 46 -13.71 -52.74 11.07
CA LEU A 46 -13.27 -54.13 11.12
C LEU A 46 -14.42 -55.09 10.79
N THR A 47 -15.62 -54.80 11.29
CA THR A 47 -16.82 -55.59 11.02
C THR A 47 -17.21 -55.53 9.54
N SER A 48 -17.11 -54.37 8.90
CA SER A 48 -17.44 -54.21 7.47
C SER A 48 -16.45 -54.96 6.57
N LYS A 49 -15.16 -54.98 6.93
CA LYS A 49 -14.14 -55.79 6.24
C LYS A 49 -14.43 -57.29 6.34
N ILE A 50 -14.79 -57.77 7.53
CA ILE A 50 -15.16 -59.19 7.76
C ILE A 50 -16.45 -59.53 6.99
N GLN A 51 -17.47 -58.68 7.07
CA GLN A 51 -18.72 -58.84 6.33
C GLN A 51 -18.46 -58.90 4.82
N GLY A 52 -17.63 -58.00 4.27
CA GLY A 52 -17.25 -58.02 2.86
C GLY A 52 -16.58 -59.33 2.44
N GLN A 53 -15.67 -59.87 3.26
CA GLN A 53 -15.04 -61.16 2.99
C GLN A 53 -16.04 -62.32 3.04
N LEU A 54 -17.00 -62.30 3.97
CA LEU A 54 -18.07 -63.29 4.06
C LEU A 54 -19.04 -63.19 2.87
N PHE A 55 -19.36 -61.99 2.39
CA PHE A 55 -20.18 -61.80 1.18
C PHE A 55 -19.49 -62.31 -0.08
N VAL A 56 -18.17 -62.14 -0.19
CA VAL A 56 -17.39 -62.73 -1.29
C VAL A 56 -17.46 -64.27 -1.25
N ILE A 57 -17.33 -64.87 -0.06
CA ILE A 57 -17.49 -66.32 0.10
C ILE A 57 -18.92 -66.75 -0.25
N LEU A 58 -19.94 -66.03 0.24
CA LEU A 58 -21.35 -66.29 -0.03
C LEU A 58 -21.64 -66.27 -1.54
N ASN A 59 -21.16 -65.26 -2.26
CA ASN A 59 -21.34 -65.15 -3.71
C ASN A 59 -20.66 -66.29 -4.46
N LEU A 60 -19.45 -66.69 -4.05
CA LEU A 60 -18.75 -67.83 -4.64
C LEU A 60 -19.50 -69.15 -4.36
N THR A 61 -20.00 -69.35 -3.14
CA THR A 61 -20.77 -70.54 -2.77
C THR A 61 -22.13 -70.59 -3.48
N ALA A 62 -22.81 -69.46 -3.64
CA ALA A 62 -24.07 -69.38 -4.40
C ALA A 62 -23.86 -69.65 -5.89
N ALA A 63 -22.72 -69.24 -6.46
CA ALA A 63 -22.38 -69.51 -7.86
C ALA A 63 -22.07 -70.99 -8.15
N GLU A 64 -21.68 -71.78 -7.14
CA GLU A 64 -21.41 -73.22 -7.28
C GLU A 64 -22.69 -74.09 -7.38
N GLY A 65 -23.87 -73.54 -7.01
CA GLY A 65 -25.17 -74.24 -7.00
C GLY A 65 -25.87 -74.41 -8.36
N GLY A 66 -25.24 -74.00 -9.47
CA GLY A 66 -25.90 -74.03 -10.78
C GLY A 66 -27.16 -73.16 -10.85
N HIS A 67 -28.08 -73.44 -11.78
CA HIS A 67 -29.18 -72.52 -12.12
C HIS A 67 -30.30 -72.41 -11.06
N TYR A 68 -30.35 -73.32 -10.07
CA TYR A 68 -31.43 -73.38 -9.08
C TYR A 68 -31.01 -73.69 -7.65
N ASP A 69 -29.77 -74.15 -7.38
CA ASP A 69 -29.36 -74.48 -6.02
C ASP A 69 -28.76 -73.25 -5.30
N GLY A 70 -29.05 -73.10 -4.00
CA GLY A 70 -28.62 -71.95 -3.18
C GLY A 70 -29.49 -70.67 -3.28
N VAL A 71 -30.29 -70.50 -4.34
CA VAL A 71 -31.22 -69.35 -4.50
C VAL A 71 -32.31 -69.37 -3.42
N ASP A 72 -32.83 -70.54 -3.07
CA ASP A 72 -33.86 -70.67 -2.03
C ASP A 72 -33.31 -70.31 -0.65
N THR A 73 -32.05 -70.67 -0.34
CA THR A 73 -31.40 -70.29 0.91
C THR A 73 -31.18 -68.77 1.00
N LEU A 74 -30.80 -68.11 -0.10
CA LEU A 74 -30.68 -66.65 -0.15
C LEU A 74 -32.05 -65.97 0.01
N LYS A 75 -33.09 -66.47 -0.66
CA LYS A 75 -34.44 -65.90 -0.57
C LYS A 75 -35.10 -66.10 0.79
N THR A 76 -34.88 -67.24 1.43
CA THR A 76 -35.54 -67.58 2.70
C THR A 76 -34.78 -67.09 3.93
N ARG A 77 -33.45 -66.92 3.85
CA ARG A 77 -32.64 -66.51 5.02
C ARG A 77 -32.02 -65.13 4.90
N LEU A 78 -31.47 -64.77 3.74
CA LEU A 78 -30.75 -63.49 3.58
C LEU A 78 -31.71 -62.32 3.33
N LEU A 79 -32.70 -62.47 2.43
CA LEU A 79 -33.65 -61.39 2.12
C LEU A 79 -34.51 -60.97 3.32
N PRO A 80 -35.09 -61.88 4.14
CA PRO A 80 -35.84 -61.47 5.31
C PRO A 80 -34.96 -60.81 6.38
N TRP A 81 -33.72 -61.28 6.54
CA TRP A 81 -32.75 -60.66 7.45
C TRP A 81 -32.41 -59.23 7.01
N LEU A 82 -32.11 -59.01 5.72
CA LEU A 82 -31.87 -57.67 5.19
C LEU A 82 -33.10 -56.75 5.35
N GLY A 83 -34.30 -57.24 5.06
CA GLY A 83 -35.54 -56.47 5.24
C GLY A 83 -35.81 -56.07 6.69
N THR A 84 -35.46 -56.93 7.65
CA THR A 84 -35.67 -56.69 9.08
C THR A 84 -34.60 -55.77 9.68
N CYS A 85 -33.36 -55.86 9.23
CA CYS A 85 -32.25 -55.04 9.73
C CYS A 85 -32.39 -53.54 9.40
N PHE A 86 -33.19 -53.17 8.40
CA PHE A 86 -33.46 -51.77 8.02
C PHE A 86 -34.88 -51.29 8.40
N SER A 87 -35.74 -52.15 8.94
CA SER A 87 -37.08 -51.78 9.43
C SER A 87 -37.18 -51.97 10.94
N MET A 88 -36.82 -50.94 11.69
CA MET A 88 -37.13 -50.89 13.12
C MET A 88 -38.63 -50.63 13.33
N ALA A 89 -39.29 -51.63 13.91
CA ALA A 89 -40.52 -51.63 14.70
C ALA A 89 -41.80 -50.99 14.10
N ARG A 90 -42.72 -51.85 13.63
CA ARG A 90 -44.16 -51.67 13.84
C ARG A 90 -44.85 -52.99 14.21
N PRO A 91 -45.80 -53.00 15.15
CA PRO A 91 -46.46 -54.22 15.62
C PRO A 91 -47.58 -54.68 14.67
N SER A 92 -47.89 -55.96 14.83
CA SER A 92 -48.75 -56.86 14.06
C SER A 92 -50.12 -56.33 13.62
N VAL A 93 -50.54 -56.83 12.46
CA VAL A 93 -51.75 -56.49 11.71
C VAL A 93 -52.78 -57.63 11.83
N THR A 94 -54.03 -57.29 12.15
CA THR A 94 -55.21 -58.20 12.20
C THR A 94 -56.17 -57.95 11.03
N ASP A 95 -57.06 -58.92 10.74
CA ASP A 95 -57.77 -59.13 9.46
C ASP A 95 -58.76 -58.04 8.97
N ASP A 96 -58.98 -56.93 9.69
CA ASP A 96 -59.71 -55.75 9.16
C ASP A 96 -58.91 -54.96 8.10
N THR A 97 -57.69 -55.41 7.83
CA THR A 97 -56.70 -54.70 7.03
C THR A 97 -57.00 -54.72 5.53
N SER A 98 -57.76 -55.69 5.00
CA SER A 98 -58.01 -55.76 3.55
C SER A 98 -58.86 -54.58 3.03
N LEU A 99 -59.92 -54.20 3.75
CA LEU A 99 -60.76 -53.05 3.41
C LEU A 99 -60.06 -51.72 3.68
N GLN A 100 -59.34 -51.64 4.81
CA GLN A 100 -58.52 -50.47 5.14
C GLN A 100 -57.44 -50.26 4.07
N LEU A 101 -56.76 -51.31 3.61
CA LEU A 101 -55.72 -51.24 2.57
C LEU A 101 -56.28 -50.85 1.19
N ILE A 102 -57.48 -51.28 0.83
CA ILE A 102 -58.13 -50.86 -0.42
C ILE A 102 -58.47 -49.37 -0.36
N GLN A 103 -59.04 -48.91 0.76
CA GLN A 103 -59.32 -47.49 0.96
C GLN A 103 -58.02 -46.65 1.00
N ASP A 104 -56.99 -47.16 1.68
CA ASP A 104 -55.66 -46.55 1.73
C ASP A 104 -54.99 -46.54 0.34
N SER A 105 -55.21 -47.56 -0.49
CA SER A 105 -54.67 -47.67 -1.84
C SER A 105 -55.30 -46.64 -2.77
N VAL A 106 -56.64 -46.50 -2.74
CA VAL A 106 -57.37 -45.50 -3.53
C VAL A 106 -56.95 -44.09 -3.12
N GLU A 107 -56.82 -43.86 -1.81
CA GLU A 107 -56.42 -42.56 -1.26
C GLU A 107 -54.94 -42.25 -1.55
N LYS A 108 -54.04 -43.24 -1.49
CA LYS A 108 -52.66 -43.10 -1.96
C LYS A 108 -52.61 -42.82 -3.46
N GLY A 109 -53.45 -43.47 -4.27
CA GLY A 109 -53.56 -43.20 -5.70
C GLY A 109 -54.09 -41.80 -6.03
N ARG A 110 -54.95 -41.23 -5.18
CA ARG A 110 -55.37 -39.82 -5.26
C ARG A 110 -54.19 -38.90 -4.94
N ARG A 111 -53.50 -39.13 -3.82
CA ARG A 111 -52.33 -38.33 -3.40
C ARG A 111 -51.20 -38.38 -4.42
N ILE A 112 -50.94 -39.53 -5.04
CA ILE A 112 -49.94 -39.67 -6.11
C ILE A 112 -50.30 -38.79 -7.30
N ARG A 113 -51.57 -38.74 -7.72
CA ARG A 113 -52.02 -37.90 -8.82
C ARG A 113 -51.95 -36.40 -8.49
N GLU A 114 -52.27 -36.03 -7.27
CA GLU A 114 -52.15 -34.64 -6.81
C GLU A 114 -50.68 -34.20 -6.72
N LEU A 115 -49.82 -35.06 -6.18
CA LEU A 115 -48.38 -34.83 -6.13
C LEU A 115 -47.75 -34.79 -7.53
N SER A 116 -48.19 -35.65 -8.45
CA SER A 116 -47.71 -35.62 -9.84
C SER A 116 -48.13 -34.34 -10.55
N ALA A 117 -49.38 -33.90 -10.39
CA ALA A 117 -49.87 -32.65 -10.96
C ALA A 117 -49.16 -31.42 -10.37
N TYR A 118 -48.91 -31.42 -9.06
CA TYR A 118 -48.11 -30.39 -8.40
C TYR A 118 -46.68 -30.36 -8.94
N HIS A 119 -46.04 -31.51 -9.09
CA HIS A 119 -44.67 -31.61 -9.60
C HIS A 119 -44.58 -31.19 -11.08
N GLU A 120 -45.55 -31.55 -11.92
CA GLU A 120 -45.62 -31.07 -13.31
C GLU A 120 -45.79 -29.55 -13.39
N ASN A 121 -46.62 -28.96 -12.54
CA ASN A 121 -46.81 -27.51 -12.48
C ASN A 121 -45.53 -26.79 -12.03
N ASP A 122 -44.87 -27.32 -10.99
CA ASP A 122 -43.61 -26.77 -10.50
C ASP A 122 -42.49 -26.86 -11.55
N MET A 123 -42.42 -27.97 -12.28
CA MET A 123 -41.49 -28.16 -13.40
C MET A 123 -41.76 -27.16 -14.54
N GLN A 124 -43.02 -26.94 -14.93
CA GLN A 124 -43.38 -25.91 -15.92
C GLN A 124 -43.03 -24.50 -15.44
N LYS A 125 -43.24 -24.20 -14.17
CA LYS A 125 -42.87 -22.91 -13.57
C LYS A 125 -41.35 -22.71 -13.59
N MET A 126 -40.57 -23.73 -13.26
CA MET A 126 -39.12 -23.67 -13.35
C MET A 126 -38.65 -23.51 -14.80
N GLU A 127 -39.29 -24.18 -15.76
CA GLU A 127 -38.96 -24.07 -17.18
C GLU A 127 -39.26 -22.68 -17.75
N THR A 128 -40.40 -22.08 -17.39
CA THR A 128 -40.73 -20.70 -17.78
C THR A 128 -39.76 -19.68 -17.17
N GLN A 129 -39.35 -19.85 -15.91
CA GLN A 129 -38.33 -19.02 -15.29
C GLN A 129 -36.96 -19.16 -15.98
N LEU A 130 -36.59 -20.38 -16.36
CA LEU A 130 -35.33 -20.65 -17.07
C LEU A 130 -35.34 -19.99 -18.45
N CYS A 131 -36.43 -20.11 -19.20
CA CYS A 131 -36.61 -19.41 -20.49
C CYS A 131 -36.56 -17.89 -20.34
N SER A 132 -37.22 -17.31 -19.32
CA SER A 132 -37.15 -15.88 -19.03
C SER A 132 -35.72 -15.43 -18.71
N THR A 133 -35.00 -16.22 -17.92
CA THR A 133 -33.62 -15.90 -17.53
C THR A 133 -32.67 -15.97 -18.72
N ARG A 134 -32.87 -16.94 -19.62
CA ARG A 134 -32.11 -17.04 -20.88
C ARG A 134 -32.31 -15.80 -21.75
N LEU A 135 -33.55 -15.37 -21.94
CA LEU A 135 -33.85 -14.16 -22.71
C LEU A 135 -33.23 -12.90 -22.09
N GLN A 136 -33.25 -12.78 -20.76
CA GLN A 136 -32.57 -11.68 -20.07
C GLN A 136 -31.06 -11.72 -20.26
N LEU A 137 -30.43 -12.90 -20.18
CA LEU A 137 -29.00 -13.05 -20.44
C LEU A 137 -28.63 -12.69 -21.88
N ASP A 138 -29.45 -13.08 -22.86
CA ASP A 138 -29.23 -12.72 -24.26
C ASP A 138 -29.36 -11.20 -24.46
N SER A 139 -30.35 -10.56 -23.84
CA SER A 139 -30.52 -9.09 -23.85
C SER A 139 -29.32 -8.37 -23.23
N VAL A 140 -28.88 -8.78 -22.04
CA VAL A 140 -27.71 -8.18 -21.35
C VAL A 140 -26.43 -8.39 -22.17
N ARG A 141 -26.30 -9.53 -22.83
CA ARG A 141 -25.17 -9.82 -23.71
C ARG A 141 -25.15 -8.89 -24.93
N GLU A 142 -26.30 -8.59 -25.52
CA GLU A 142 -26.41 -7.64 -26.63
C GLU A 142 -26.04 -6.22 -26.18
N GLU A 143 -26.59 -5.76 -25.04
CA GLU A 143 -26.23 -4.47 -24.44
C GLU A 143 -24.73 -4.35 -24.13
N LEU A 144 -24.09 -5.44 -23.67
CA LEU A 144 -22.64 -5.47 -23.43
C LEU A 144 -21.82 -5.29 -24.72
N VAL A 145 -22.27 -5.90 -25.82
CA VAL A 145 -21.62 -5.77 -27.12
C VAL A 145 -21.74 -4.33 -27.65
N ASP A 146 -22.91 -3.72 -27.51
CA ASP A 146 -23.13 -2.34 -27.91
C ASP A 146 -22.31 -1.35 -27.07
N ALA A 147 -22.29 -1.51 -25.75
CA ALA A 147 -21.45 -0.70 -24.86
C ALA A 147 -19.96 -0.83 -25.19
N GLN A 148 -19.50 -2.04 -25.53
CA GLN A 148 -18.12 -2.28 -25.95
C GLN A 148 -17.78 -1.56 -27.27
N LYS A 149 -18.74 -1.48 -28.20
CA LYS A 149 -18.58 -0.74 -29.46
C LYS A 149 -18.48 0.77 -29.20
N GLU A 150 -19.37 1.34 -28.39
CA GLU A 150 -19.31 2.76 -28.01
C GLU A 150 -18.01 3.13 -27.29
N LEU A 151 -17.52 2.25 -26.40
CA LEU A 151 -16.24 2.44 -25.73
C LEU A 151 -15.07 2.46 -26.72
N ASN A 152 -15.07 1.58 -27.71
CA ASN A 152 -14.03 1.58 -28.74
C ASN A 152 -14.09 2.83 -29.63
N GLU A 153 -15.30 3.30 -29.97
CA GLU A 153 -15.49 4.55 -30.72
C GLU A 153 -15.01 5.78 -29.94
N THR A 154 -15.36 5.87 -28.65
CA THR A 154 -14.91 6.97 -27.78
C THR A 154 -13.39 6.93 -27.58
N LYS A 155 -12.81 5.75 -27.37
CA LYS A 155 -11.35 5.56 -27.29
C LYS A 155 -10.64 6.02 -28.57
N SER A 156 -11.19 5.70 -29.74
CA SER A 156 -10.65 6.13 -31.02
C SER A 156 -10.70 7.65 -31.17
N LYS A 157 -11.84 8.29 -30.86
CA LYS A 157 -12.00 9.76 -30.88
C LYS A 157 -11.09 10.46 -29.87
N SER A 158 -10.89 9.89 -28.68
CA SER A 158 -9.95 10.45 -27.69
C SER A 158 -8.50 10.33 -28.13
N ALA A 159 -8.13 9.23 -28.81
CA ALA A 159 -6.78 9.06 -29.32
C ALA A 159 -6.45 10.06 -30.43
N THR A 160 -7.38 10.32 -31.35
CA THR A 160 -7.17 11.30 -32.42
C THR A 160 -7.09 12.73 -31.90
N THR A 161 -7.93 13.09 -30.92
CA THR A 161 -7.87 14.43 -30.28
C THR A 161 -6.57 14.62 -29.50
N LEU A 162 -6.09 13.59 -28.78
CA LEU A 162 -4.82 13.65 -28.08
C LEU A 162 -3.65 13.90 -29.05
N LEU A 163 -3.58 13.15 -30.15
CA LEU A 163 -2.53 13.35 -31.17
C LEU A 163 -2.56 14.77 -31.75
N ALA A 164 -3.75 15.32 -32.04
CA ALA A 164 -3.87 16.69 -32.53
C ALA A 164 -3.35 17.72 -31.50
N THR A 165 -3.64 17.53 -30.21
CA THR A 165 -3.11 18.41 -29.16
C THR A 165 -1.62 18.23 -28.92
N GLU A 166 -1.08 17.02 -29.13
CA GLU A 166 0.36 16.76 -29.01
C GLU A 166 1.14 17.48 -30.12
N ASP A 167 0.64 17.43 -31.36
CA ASP A 167 1.21 18.16 -32.49
C ASP A 167 1.19 19.69 -32.25
N GLU A 168 0.11 20.23 -31.69
CA GLU A 168 0.02 21.65 -31.32
C GLU A 168 1.05 22.03 -30.25
N ILE A 169 1.23 21.20 -29.21
CA ILE A 169 2.24 21.43 -28.17
C ILE A 169 3.66 21.39 -28.76
N LEU A 170 3.92 20.47 -29.69
CA LEU A 170 5.23 20.39 -30.37
C LEU A 170 5.49 21.65 -31.19
N GLN A 171 4.49 22.16 -31.90
CA GLN A 171 4.58 23.40 -32.65
C GLN A 171 4.86 24.59 -31.73
N LEU A 172 4.08 24.75 -30.65
CA LEU A 172 4.28 25.83 -29.67
C LEU A 172 5.67 25.78 -29.01
N LYS A 173 6.20 24.58 -28.74
CA LYS A 173 7.57 24.40 -28.23
C LYS A 173 8.64 24.80 -29.24
N ALA A 174 8.40 24.58 -30.54
CA ALA A 174 9.30 25.03 -31.59
C ALA A 174 9.32 26.56 -31.68
N ASP A 175 8.15 27.19 -31.67
CA ASP A 175 8.01 28.65 -31.72
C ASP A 175 8.62 29.33 -30.49
N LEU A 176 8.42 28.74 -29.30
CA LEU A 176 9.02 29.22 -28.06
C LEU A 176 10.55 29.19 -28.14
N ARG A 177 11.17 28.13 -28.70
CA ARG A 177 12.62 28.06 -28.88
C ARG A 177 13.12 29.14 -29.84
N SER A 178 12.44 29.32 -30.98
CA SER A 178 12.76 30.39 -31.94
C SER A 178 12.69 31.78 -31.30
N ALA A 179 11.66 32.05 -30.49
CA ALA A 179 11.53 33.31 -29.77
C ALA A 179 12.67 33.53 -28.75
N HIS A 180 13.09 32.48 -28.04
CA HIS A 180 14.23 32.58 -27.11
C HIS A 180 15.55 32.88 -27.83
N GLU A 181 15.78 32.27 -28.99
CA GLU A 181 16.97 32.57 -29.81
C GLU A 181 16.99 34.04 -30.26
N GLN A 182 15.83 34.59 -30.64
CA GLN A 182 15.71 36.02 -30.96
C GLN A 182 16.04 36.91 -29.76
N VAL A 183 15.52 36.59 -28.57
CA VAL A 183 15.83 37.35 -27.33
C VAL A 183 17.32 37.32 -27.03
N GLU A 184 17.99 36.18 -27.16
CA GLU A 184 19.45 36.10 -26.95
C GLU A 184 20.23 36.93 -27.97
N ILE A 185 19.78 36.99 -29.23
CA ILE A 185 20.38 37.88 -30.23
C ILE A 185 20.21 39.35 -29.82
N TYR A 186 19.02 39.76 -29.38
CA TYR A 186 18.77 41.13 -28.92
C TYR A 186 19.60 41.48 -27.68
N LYS A 187 19.76 40.54 -26.75
CA LYS A 187 20.59 40.72 -25.57
C LYS A 187 22.05 40.97 -25.93
N ARG A 188 22.63 40.19 -26.85
CA ARG A 188 24.00 40.44 -27.36
C ARG A 188 24.14 41.80 -28.03
N LYS A 189 23.12 42.26 -28.75
CA LYS A 189 23.11 43.61 -29.34
C LYS A 189 23.09 44.69 -28.26
N LEU A 190 22.35 44.47 -27.18
CA LEU A 190 22.27 45.40 -26.05
C LEU A 190 23.59 45.47 -25.28
N ASP A 191 24.24 44.33 -25.04
CA ASP A 191 25.59 44.28 -24.44
C ASP A 191 26.61 45.07 -25.28
N ALA A 192 26.53 44.98 -26.61
CA ALA A 192 27.39 45.78 -27.50
C ALA A 192 27.13 47.29 -27.39
N ILE A 193 25.86 47.71 -27.20
CA ILE A 193 25.51 49.12 -26.96
C ILE A 193 26.12 49.60 -25.64
N ASP A 194 26.01 48.79 -24.57
CA ASP A 194 26.60 49.12 -23.27
C ASP A 194 28.11 49.35 -23.36
N ASP A 195 28.82 48.57 -24.18
CA ASP A 195 30.26 48.75 -24.43
C ASP A 195 30.56 50.05 -25.21
N TYR A 196 29.74 50.40 -26.21
CA TYR A 196 29.85 51.70 -26.89
C TYR A 196 29.59 52.87 -25.93
N GLU A 197 28.60 52.76 -25.04
CA GLU A 197 28.35 53.79 -24.02
C GLU A 197 29.51 53.95 -23.03
N ARG A 198 30.19 52.85 -22.67
CA ARG A 198 31.42 52.91 -21.85
C ARG A 198 32.55 53.62 -22.60
N GLN A 199 32.76 53.30 -23.88
CA GLN A 199 33.77 53.98 -24.70
C GLN A 199 33.49 55.48 -24.83
N ILE A 200 32.23 55.87 -25.03
CA ILE A 200 31.82 57.28 -25.08
C ILE A 200 32.13 57.99 -23.76
N ARG A 201 31.89 57.33 -22.61
CA ARG A 201 32.25 57.89 -21.29
C ARG A 201 33.75 58.11 -21.15
N LEU A 202 34.56 57.10 -21.50
CA LEU A 202 36.02 57.22 -21.46
C LEU A 202 36.56 58.34 -22.36
N LEU A 203 36.05 58.44 -23.59
CA LEU A 203 36.43 59.51 -24.52
C LEU A 203 36.01 60.89 -23.99
N LYS A 204 34.85 61.01 -23.35
CA LYS A 204 34.43 62.27 -22.71
C LYS A 204 35.37 62.66 -21.58
N ASP A 205 35.76 61.69 -20.75
CA ASP A 205 36.71 61.93 -19.65
C ASP A 205 38.08 62.36 -20.20
N GLU A 206 38.57 61.70 -21.25
CA GLU A 206 39.83 62.06 -21.91
C GLU A 206 39.78 63.45 -22.56
N VAL A 207 38.68 63.79 -23.25
CA VAL A 207 38.46 65.15 -23.80
C VAL A 207 38.42 66.18 -22.68
N SER A 208 37.77 65.88 -21.55
CA SER A 208 37.73 66.77 -20.40
C SER A 208 39.14 66.99 -19.83
N TYR A 209 39.93 65.93 -19.70
CA TYR A 209 41.32 65.99 -19.24
C TYR A 209 42.18 66.83 -20.19
N LEU A 210 42.16 66.53 -21.49
CA LEU A 210 42.91 67.28 -22.50
C LEU A 210 42.47 68.75 -22.57
N SER A 211 41.18 69.04 -22.35
CA SER A 211 40.66 70.40 -22.28
C SER A 211 41.23 71.16 -21.09
N THR A 212 41.30 70.53 -19.90
CA THR A 212 41.93 71.14 -18.72
C THR A 212 43.43 71.34 -18.91
N GLU A 213 44.13 70.38 -19.51
CA GLU A 213 45.57 70.50 -19.81
C GLU A 213 45.84 71.63 -20.80
N LYS A 214 45.03 71.73 -21.86
CA LYS A 214 45.08 72.85 -22.82
C LYS A 214 44.87 74.20 -22.14
N ALA A 215 43.90 74.30 -21.24
CA ALA A 215 43.65 75.53 -20.48
C ALA A 215 44.86 75.90 -19.60
N MET A 216 45.45 74.93 -18.89
CA MET A 216 46.66 75.14 -18.09
C MET A 216 47.87 75.55 -18.95
N LEU A 217 48.02 74.99 -20.16
CA LEU A 217 49.09 75.38 -21.09
C LEU A 217 48.87 76.78 -21.66
N GLN A 218 47.63 77.16 -21.97
CA GLN A 218 47.30 78.54 -22.37
C GLN A 218 47.57 79.53 -21.24
N GLU A 219 47.18 79.20 -20.01
CA GLU A 219 47.48 80.02 -18.82
C GLU A 219 48.99 80.13 -18.59
N ARG A 220 49.74 79.04 -18.76
CA ARG A 220 51.21 79.07 -18.75
C ARG A 220 51.80 79.92 -19.87
N HIS A 221 51.26 79.88 -21.09
CA HIS A 221 51.72 80.72 -22.19
C HIS A 221 51.41 82.21 -21.95
N LEU A 222 50.26 82.51 -21.35
CA LEU A 222 49.91 83.86 -20.90
C LEU A 222 50.82 84.32 -19.76
N MET A 223 51.07 83.47 -18.76
CA MET A 223 52.06 83.74 -17.71
C MET A 223 53.47 83.88 -18.28
N GLN A 224 53.85 83.12 -19.31
CA GLN A 224 55.18 83.19 -19.92
C GLN A 224 55.31 84.45 -20.79
N SER A 225 54.23 84.93 -21.41
CA SER A 225 54.17 86.23 -22.08
C SER A 225 54.22 87.39 -21.07
N PHE A 226 53.54 87.24 -19.93
CA PHE A 226 53.55 88.19 -18.82
C PHE A 226 54.90 88.21 -18.09
N LEU A 227 55.53 87.04 -17.91
CA LEU A 227 56.88 86.86 -17.41
C LEU A 227 57.90 87.35 -18.43
N MET A 228 57.69 87.25 -19.76
CA MET A 228 58.59 87.85 -20.75
C MET A 228 58.56 89.39 -20.68
N PHE A 229 57.42 89.97 -20.27
CA PHE A 229 57.28 91.39 -19.96
C PHE A 229 58.00 91.77 -18.65
N LEU A 230 58.05 90.87 -17.67
CA LEU A 230 58.71 91.08 -16.38
C LEU A 230 60.20 90.67 -16.34
N PHE A 231 60.64 89.76 -17.23
CA PHE A 231 62.01 89.22 -17.32
C PHE A 231 62.98 90.13 -18.07
N CYS A 232 62.54 91.29 -18.58
CA CYS A 232 63.46 92.38 -18.93
C CYS A 232 64.01 93.11 -17.69
N HIS A 233 63.67 92.69 -16.46
CA HIS A 233 64.10 93.42 -15.27
C HIS A 233 64.95 92.69 -14.23
N ILE A 234 65.04 91.37 -14.12
CA ILE A 234 66.03 90.77 -13.22
C ILE A 234 66.52 89.43 -13.77
N SER A 235 67.80 89.43 -14.17
CA SER A 235 68.59 88.25 -14.47
C SER A 235 69.09 87.54 -13.20
N SER A 236 69.26 86.22 -13.33
CA SER A 236 70.17 85.33 -12.56
C SER A 236 69.69 84.78 -11.21
N LEU A 237 69.38 83.48 -11.11
CA LEU A 237 70.36 82.39 -10.83
C LEU A 237 69.67 81.02 -10.55
N ARG A 238 70.13 80.02 -11.33
CA ARG A 238 70.23 78.55 -11.14
C ARG A 238 69.57 77.81 -9.94
N LEU A 239 68.72 76.85 -10.32
CA LEU A 239 68.87 75.36 -10.25
C LEU A 239 68.83 74.60 -8.89
N VAL A 240 68.13 73.43 -8.96
CA VAL A 240 68.15 72.20 -8.09
C VAL A 240 67.06 72.15 -7.00
N ARG A 241 66.39 71.05 -6.61
CA ARG A 241 65.88 69.78 -7.18
C ARG A 241 65.09 69.10 -6.04
N SER A 242 63.79 68.83 -6.26
CA SER A 242 62.88 67.82 -5.65
C SER A 242 62.96 67.42 -4.15
N ARG A 243 61.81 67.45 -3.44
CA ARG A 243 61.49 66.60 -2.27
C ARG A 243 60.12 65.92 -2.44
N SER A 244 60.09 64.58 -2.25
CA SER A 244 59.02 63.69 -1.69
C SER A 244 57.59 63.71 -2.29
N PRO A 245 56.76 62.62 -2.22
CA PRO A 245 56.59 61.67 -1.10
C PRO A 245 56.38 60.17 -1.45
N SER A 246 56.40 59.34 -0.39
CA SER A 246 55.91 57.94 -0.23
C SER A 246 54.38 57.80 -0.51
N PRO A 247 53.73 56.59 -0.62
CA PRO A 247 54.04 55.30 0.05
C PRO A 247 53.82 53.96 -0.72
N LEU A 248 54.47 52.90 -0.17
CA LEU A 248 54.12 51.47 -0.03
C LEU A 248 53.26 50.71 -1.07
N PRO A 249 53.70 49.51 -1.49
CA PRO A 249 52.82 48.37 -1.78
C PRO A 249 52.98 47.24 -0.74
N ILE A 250 51.91 46.94 -0.02
CA ILE A 250 51.73 45.73 0.77
C ILE A 250 51.36 44.59 -0.19
N LEU A 251 52.29 43.66 -0.42
CA LEU A 251 52.01 42.36 -1.03
C LEU A 251 51.74 41.35 0.09
N SER A 252 50.48 41.20 0.47
CA SER A 252 50.00 40.06 1.24
C SER A 252 49.40 39.02 0.28
N ARG A 253 50.23 38.07 -0.16
CA ARG A 253 49.74 36.77 -0.65
C ARG A 253 49.34 35.96 0.58
N SER A 254 48.05 35.92 0.89
CA SER A 254 47.53 34.89 1.78
C SER A 254 47.37 33.59 1.01
N SER A 255 48.02 32.56 1.52
CA SER A 255 47.79 31.15 1.26
C SER A 255 46.29 30.82 1.19
N SER A 256 45.86 30.33 0.02
CA SER A 256 44.57 29.66 -0.14
C SER A 256 44.57 28.33 0.64
N PRO A 257 43.54 28.04 1.45
CA PRO A 257 43.35 26.70 1.99
C PRO A 257 43.00 25.72 0.88
N MET A 258 43.22 24.44 1.16
CA MET A 258 43.03 23.31 0.27
C MET A 258 41.64 23.28 -0.39
N ARG A 259 41.63 22.80 -1.63
CA ARG A 259 40.45 22.54 -2.46
C ARG A 259 39.41 21.73 -1.67
N ASN A 260 38.26 22.36 -1.41
CA ASN A 260 37.01 21.65 -1.20
C ASN A 260 36.18 21.81 -2.47
N ASP A 261 35.54 20.72 -2.90
CA ASP A 261 34.76 20.63 -4.13
C ASP A 261 33.68 21.71 -4.22
N SER A 262 33.50 22.29 -5.41
CA SER A 262 32.45 23.27 -5.66
C SER A 262 31.08 22.62 -5.45
N PRO A 263 30.19 23.17 -4.60
CA PRO A 263 28.90 22.57 -4.29
C PRO A 263 28.02 22.46 -5.53
N THR A 264 27.38 21.30 -5.73
CA THR A 264 26.48 21.03 -6.85
C THR A 264 25.21 21.91 -6.77
N ARG A 265 24.55 22.19 -7.90
CA ARG A 265 23.32 23.02 -7.95
C ARG A 265 22.20 22.49 -7.04
N ALA A 266 22.07 21.17 -6.93
CA ALA A 266 21.18 20.52 -5.97
C ALA A 266 21.44 20.95 -4.52
N GLN A 267 22.70 21.10 -4.11
CA GLN A 267 23.10 21.54 -2.76
C GLN A 267 22.78 23.03 -2.55
N LEU A 268 23.06 23.88 -3.56
CA LEU A 268 22.79 25.33 -3.48
C LEU A 268 21.30 25.66 -3.34
N THR A 269 20.42 24.82 -3.89
CA THR A 269 18.97 25.03 -3.85
C THR A 269 18.27 24.22 -2.75
N ASN A 270 19.01 23.44 -1.96
CA ASN A 270 18.45 22.45 -1.05
C ASN A 270 17.55 23.08 0.03
N SER A 271 18.02 24.13 0.70
CA SER A 271 17.24 24.81 1.76
C SER A 271 15.92 25.42 1.26
N SER A 272 15.92 26.05 0.08
CA SER A 272 14.70 26.64 -0.49
C SER A 272 13.72 25.58 -0.99
N ARG A 273 14.22 24.44 -1.47
CA ARG A 273 13.40 23.27 -1.84
C ARG A 273 12.79 22.63 -0.60
N GLN A 274 13.58 22.45 0.46
CA GLN A 274 13.13 21.94 1.75
C GLN A 274 11.98 22.79 2.32
N ALA A 275 12.16 24.11 2.39
CA ALA A 275 11.12 25.02 2.88
C ALA A 275 9.82 24.92 2.08
N ARG A 276 9.90 24.86 0.74
CA ARG A 276 8.73 24.69 -0.13
C ARG A 276 8.04 23.34 0.07
N LEU A 277 8.80 22.26 0.22
CA LEU A 277 8.25 20.92 0.42
C LEU A 277 7.58 20.78 1.80
N ILE A 278 8.14 21.38 2.85
CA ILE A 278 7.52 21.45 4.17
C ILE A 278 6.19 22.24 4.12
N SER A 279 6.17 23.36 3.39
CA SER A 279 4.93 24.13 3.16
C SER A 279 3.89 23.28 2.43
N ARG A 280 4.27 22.62 1.33
CA ARG A 280 3.36 21.76 0.58
C ARG A 280 2.84 20.58 1.42
N PHE A 281 3.66 19.99 2.27
CA PHE A 281 3.20 18.95 3.21
C PHE A 281 2.21 19.49 4.24
N SER A 282 2.37 20.74 4.66
CA SER A 282 1.39 21.42 5.53
C SER A 282 0.09 21.73 4.77
N ASP A 283 0.17 22.08 3.49
CA ASP A 283 -1.00 22.26 2.62
C ASP A 283 -1.78 20.94 2.46
N LEU A 284 -1.08 19.81 2.25
CA LEU A 284 -1.69 18.47 2.17
C LEU A 284 -2.56 18.17 3.40
N TYR A 285 -2.12 18.57 4.58
CA TYR A 285 -2.88 18.42 5.82
C TYR A 285 -4.10 19.37 5.89
N ALA A 286 -3.95 20.59 5.40
CA ALA A 286 -4.97 21.64 5.50
C ALA A 286 -6.07 21.52 4.43
N VAL A 287 -5.74 21.06 3.22
CA VAL A 287 -6.63 21.07 2.06
C VAL A 287 -6.96 19.63 1.63
N GLU A 288 -6.00 18.90 1.05
CA GLU A 288 -6.23 17.60 0.42
C GLU A 288 -6.76 16.55 1.42
N ARG A 289 -6.30 16.61 2.68
CA ARG A 289 -6.82 15.77 3.77
C ARG A 289 -8.30 16.02 4.05
N LEU A 290 -8.74 17.28 4.08
CA LEU A 290 -10.15 17.65 4.34
C LEU A 290 -11.04 17.25 3.17
N GLU A 291 -10.56 17.43 1.94
CA GLU A 291 -11.26 16.98 0.73
C GLU A 291 -11.43 15.46 0.73
N ALA A 292 -10.35 14.71 0.99
CA ALA A 292 -10.40 13.26 1.12
C ALA A 292 -11.37 12.82 2.24
N GLN A 293 -11.32 13.48 3.40
CA GLN A 293 -12.25 13.20 4.50
C GLN A 293 -13.71 13.44 4.09
N THR A 294 -13.98 14.51 3.36
CA THR A 294 -15.33 14.86 2.89
C THR A 294 -15.85 13.85 1.87
N MET A 295 -14.99 13.38 0.97
CA MET A 295 -15.36 12.33 0.01
C MET A 295 -15.62 10.99 0.71
N LEU A 296 -14.72 10.57 1.61
CA LEU A 296 -14.84 9.31 2.34
C LEU A 296 -16.08 9.27 3.25
N ARG A 297 -16.43 10.39 3.90
CA ARG A 297 -17.63 10.50 4.75
C ARG A 297 -18.96 10.29 4.03
N ARG A 298 -18.98 10.31 2.69
CA ARG A 298 -20.19 9.97 1.91
C ARG A 298 -20.47 8.47 1.91
N TYR A 299 -19.45 7.65 2.17
CA TYR A 299 -19.52 6.19 2.10
C TYR A 299 -19.28 5.53 3.47
N ILE A 300 -18.47 6.15 4.33
CA ILE A 300 -18.12 5.64 5.66
C ILE A 300 -18.66 6.60 6.72
N THR A 301 -19.53 6.08 7.59
CA THR A 301 -20.13 6.86 8.69
C THR A 301 -19.17 7.06 9.87
N ASP A 302 -18.29 6.09 10.11
CA ASP A 302 -17.30 6.15 11.17
C ASP A 302 -16.12 7.08 10.83
N LEU A 303 -16.02 8.19 11.56
CA LEU A 303 -14.93 9.15 11.41
C LEU A 303 -13.56 8.55 11.75
N GLU A 304 -13.50 7.67 12.75
CA GLU A 304 -12.24 7.04 13.17
C GLU A 304 -11.65 6.23 12.01
N MET A 305 -12.46 5.40 11.36
CA MET A 305 -12.05 4.66 10.18
C MET A 305 -11.61 5.56 9.04
N VAL A 306 -12.34 6.65 8.76
CA VAL A 306 -11.98 7.62 7.71
C VAL A 306 -10.60 8.24 7.99
N GLN A 307 -10.31 8.63 9.23
CA GLN A 307 -9.02 9.21 9.60
C GLN A 307 -7.89 8.18 9.53
N LYS A 308 -8.14 6.93 9.94
CA LYS A 308 -7.17 5.83 9.78
C LYS A 308 -6.83 5.55 8.32
N ILE A 309 -7.83 5.55 7.43
CA ILE A 309 -7.63 5.38 5.98
C ILE A 309 -6.73 6.49 5.43
N ILE A 310 -7.02 7.75 5.76
CA ILE A 310 -6.22 8.90 5.32
C ILE A 310 -4.78 8.81 5.84
N PHE A 311 -4.61 8.51 7.12
CA PHE A 311 -3.29 8.35 7.74
C PHE A 311 -2.47 7.26 7.04
N ILE A 312 -3.08 6.09 6.81
CA ILE A 312 -2.42 4.97 6.13
C ILE A 312 -2.10 5.32 4.67
N ALA A 313 -3.00 5.99 3.96
CA ALA A 313 -2.74 6.45 2.59
C ALA A 313 -1.47 7.30 2.52
N VAL A 314 -1.29 8.23 3.45
CA VAL A 314 -0.09 9.09 3.50
C VAL A 314 1.15 8.28 3.84
N VAL A 315 1.09 7.39 4.84
CA VAL A 315 2.22 6.55 5.24
C VAL A 315 2.66 5.61 4.11
N GLU A 316 1.72 4.94 3.45
CA GLU A 316 2.02 4.07 2.32
C GLU A 316 2.53 4.86 1.10
N SER A 317 2.03 6.09 0.87
CA SER A 317 2.54 6.98 -0.17
C SER A 317 4.01 7.33 0.03
N PHE A 318 4.42 7.62 1.26
CA PHE A 318 5.83 7.87 1.59
C PHE A 318 6.70 6.63 1.38
N LYS A 319 6.21 5.44 1.78
CA LYS A 319 6.92 4.17 1.55
C LYS A 319 7.10 3.89 0.06
N ALA A 320 6.04 4.00 -0.73
CA ALA A 320 6.06 3.78 -2.17
C ALA A 320 7.01 4.76 -2.87
N ALA A 321 6.89 6.06 -2.57
CA ALA A 321 7.76 7.09 -3.14
C ALA A 321 9.23 6.88 -2.77
N LYS A 322 9.52 6.44 -1.54
CA LYS A 322 10.88 6.11 -1.09
C LYS A 322 11.49 4.92 -1.84
N LEU A 323 10.69 3.88 -2.09
CA LEU A 323 11.11 2.74 -2.90
C LEU A 323 11.33 3.16 -4.36
N ALA A 324 10.41 3.94 -4.93
CA ALA A 324 10.51 4.46 -6.29
C ALA A 324 11.76 5.32 -6.48
N TYR A 325 12.06 6.22 -5.53
CA TYR A 325 13.26 7.06 -5.57
C TYR A 325 14.54 6.21 -5.52
N ARG A 326 14.61 5.20 -4.64
CA ARG A 326 15.77 4.30 -4.57
C ARG A 326 16.00 3.58 -5.89
N GLN A 327 14.93 3.05 -6.50
CA GLN A 327 15.02 2.38 -7.79
C GLN A 327 15.42 3.35 -8.91
N PHE A 328 14.84 4.55 -8.93
CA PHE A 328 15.15 5.57 -9.93
C PHE A 328 16.60 6.04 -9.81
N LYS A 329 17.09 6.32 -8.60
CA LYS A 329 18.49 6.67 -8.33
C LYS A 329 19.45 5.58 -8.79
N LEU A 330 19.12 4.30 -8.55
CA LEU A 330 19.91 3.18 -9.04
C LEU A 330 19.95 3.11 -10.58
N ARG A 331 18.82 3.37 -11.26
CA ARG A 331 18.77 3.42 -12.73
C ARG A 331 19.61 4.57 -13.27
N VAL A 332 19.42 5.78 -12.75
CA VAL A 332 20.19 6.98 -13.14
C VAL A 332 21.68 6.75 -12.95
N ARG A 333 22.09 6.20 -11.79
CA ARG A 333 23.49 5.88 -11.52
C ARG A 333 24.08 4.94 -12.57
N LYS A 334 23.37 3.86 -12.94
CA LYS A 334 23.82 2.93 -13.98
C LYS A 334 23.96 3.61 -15.34
N THR A 335 23.04 4.49 -15.70
CA THR A 335 23.06 5.23 -16.97
C THR A 335 24.17 6.29 -17.02
N LEU A 336 24.48 6.93 -15.89
CA LEU A 336 25.53 7.96 -15.82
C LEU A 336 26.94 7.37 -15.66
N THR A 337 27.09 6.13 -15.18
CA THR A 337 28.41 5.49 -14.96
C THR A 337 29.33 5.54 -16.20
N PRO A 338 28.87 5.23 -17.43
CA PRO A 338 29.73 5.25 -18.62
C PRO A 338 30.13 6.65 -19.10
N SER A 339 29.35 7.69 -18.75
CA SER A 339 29.53 9.06 -19.22
C SER A 339 30.12 10.00 -18.16
N HIS A 340 30.34 9.49 -16.94
CA HIS A 340 30.83 10.30 -15.83
C HIS A 340 32.34 10.53 -15.88
N PHE A 341 32.74 11.75 -16.24
CA PHE A 341 34.13 12.23 -16.21
C PHE A 341 34.27 13.53 -15.39
N GLY A 342 33.27 13.85 -14.55
CA GLY A 342 33.23 15.08 -13.76
C GLY A 342 34.06 15.02 -12.47
N PRO A 343 34.39 16.20 -11.89
CA PRO A 343 35.04 16.29 -10.57
C PRO A 343 34.09 15.98 -9.41
N GLU A 344 32.78 15.97 -9.66
CA GLU A 344 31.73 15.65 -8.68
C GLU A 344 31.60 14.14 -8.45
N SER A 345 31.02 13.73 -7.32
CA SER A 345 30.77 12.31 -7.08
C SER A 345 29.65 11.79 -8.00
N LEU A 346 29.71 10.52 -8.38
CA LEU A 346 28.68 9.88 -9.19
C LEU A 346 27.30 9.96 -8.49
N GLU A 347 27.30 9.87 -7.16
CA GLU A 347 26.13 10.02 -6.31
C GLU A 347 25.53 11.42 -6.39
N ASP A 348 26.35 12.47 -6.35
CA ASP A 348 25.91 13.87 -6.45
C ASP A 348 25.40 14.20 -7.86
N ALA A 349 26.11 13.73 -8.90
CA ALA A 349 25.67 13.87 -10.30
C ALA A 349 24.31 13.16 -10.53
N ALA A 350 24.11 11.97 -9.95
CA ALA A 350 22.85 11.26 -10.03
C ALA A 350 21.71 12.01 -9.31
N VAL A 351 21.97 12.57 -8.12
CA VAL A 351 20.98 13.38 -7.39
C VAL A 351 20.63 14.65 -8.18
N ASP A 352 21.62 15.35 -8.71
CA ASP A 352 21.40 16.58 -9.48
C ASP A 352 20.63 16.32 -10.79
N TYR A 353 20.90 15.19 -11.45
CA TYR A 353 20.09 14.73 -12.58
C TYR A 353 18.63 14.50 -12.18
N ILE A 354 18.37 13.81 -11.06
CA ILE A 354 17.01 13.54 -10.58
C ILE A 354 16.29 14.83 -10.21
N VAL A 355 16.96 15.76 -9.52
CA VAL A 355 16.37 17.05 -9.14
C VAL A 355 15.97 17.87 -10.37
N ARG A 356 16.73 17.77 -11.47
CA ARG A 356 16.41 18.41 -12.76
C ARG A 356 15.26 17.72 -13.52
N HIS A 357 15.00 16.44 -13.25
CA HIS A 357 14.05 15.62 -13.99
C HIS A 357 13.03 14.95 -13.05
N LEU A 358 12.45 15.72 -12.12
CA LEU A 358 11.40 15.24 -11.22
C LEU A 358 10.11 14.83 -11.95
N ASP A 359 9.91 15.35 -13.17
CA ASP A 359 8.80 15.03 -14.07
C ASP A 359 8.85 13.59 -14.62
N LEU A 360 10.05 12.99 -14.69
CA LEU A 360 10.22 11.58 -15.09
C LEU A 360 9.77 10.59 -14.00
N TYR A 361 9.34 11.08 -12.84
CA TYR A 361 8.76 10.23 -11.80
C TYR A 361 7.39 9.70 -12.25
N ASP A 362 7.30 8.39 -12.43
CA ASP A 362 6.03 7.69 -12.65
C ASP A 362 5.20 7.63 -11.36
N VAL A 363 4.49 8.73 -11.10
CA VAL A 363 3.57 8.86 -9.95
C VAL A 363 2.45 7.83 -10.05
N GLN A 364 2.00 7.46 -11.26
CA GLN A 364 0.85 6.57 -11.41
C GLN A 364 1.18 5.13 -10.97
N ALA A 365 2.39 4.64 -11.27
CA ALA A 365 2.86 3.37 -10.74
C ALA A 365 2.85 3.37 -9.19
N SER A 366 3.37 4.44 -8.57
CA SER A 366 3.35 4.55 -7.10
C SER A 366 1.93 4.64 -6.52
N VAL A 367 1.00 5.35 -7.18
CA VAL A 367 -0.41 5.40 -6.75
C VAL A 367 -1.02 3.99 -6.75
N ASN A 368 -0.76 3.20 -7.79
CA ASN A 368 -1.27 1.82 -7.88
C ASN A 368 -0.65 0.92 -6.79
N ASP A 369 0.64 1.07 -6.51
CA ASP A 369 1.33 0.35 -5.43
C ASP A 369 0.70 0.69 -4.06
N VAL A 370 0.39 1.97 -3.82
CA VAL A 370 -0.27 2.43 -2.59
C VAL A 370 -1.67 1.84 -2.46
N ILE A 371 -2.50 1.93 -3.50
CA ILE A 371 -3.86 1.37 -3.49
C ILE A 371 -3.80 -0.14 -3.21
N SER A 372 -2.88 -0.85 -3.85
CA SER A 372 -2.67 -2.29 -3.63
C SER A 372 -2.25 -2.59 -2.18
N ALA A 373 -1.35 -1.79 -1.60
CA ALA A 373 -0.91 -1.92 -0.22
C ALA A 373 -2.03 -1.60 0.80
N MET A 374 -2.89 -0.63 0.49
CA MET A 374 -4.04 -0.28 1.31
C MET A 374 -5.09 -1.40 1.32
N ASN A 375 -5.36 -2.04 0.17
CA ASN A 375 -6.32 -3.13 0.05
C ASN A 375 -5.98 -4.37 0.90
N VAL A 376 -4.71 -4.58 1.22
CA VAL A 376 -4.25 -5.70 2.06
C VAL A 376 -3.99 -5.32 3.51
N ASN A 377 -4.23 -4.05 3.89
CA ASN A 377 -3.87 -3.54 5.21
C ASN A 377 -4.92 -3.94 6.26
N PRO A 378 -4.56 -4.70 7.31
CA PRO A 378 -5.51 -5.20 8.30
C PRO A 378 -6.06 -4.13 9.25
N ARG A 379 -5.51 -2.90 9.24
CA ARG A 379 -5.92 -1.81 10.14
C ARG A 379 -7.09 -0.98 9.60
N ILE A 380 -7.40 -1.12 8.31
CA ILE A 380 -8.46 -0.38 7.65
C ILE A 380 -9.44 -1.36 7.03
N SER A 381 -10.71 -1.00 7.09
CA SER A 381 -11.76 -1.66 6.33
C SER A 381 -12.40 -0.62 5.42
N PHE A 382 -12.65 -1.04 4.19
CA PHE A 382 -13.35 -0.25 3.20
C PHE A 382 -14.55 -1.08 2.72
N PRO A 383 -15.74 -0.48 2.55
CA PRO A 383 -16.88 -1.19 1.99
C PRO A 383 -16.49 -1.83 0.64
N PRO A 384 -16.83 -3.11 0.39
CA PRO A 384 -16.40 -3.81 -0.83
C PRO A 384 -16.97 -3.18 -2.11
N GLU A 385 -17.99 -2.32 -2.01
CA GLU A 385 -18.63 -1.63 -3.12
C GLU A 385 -17.86 -0.37 -3.60
N VAL A 386 -16.82 0.05 -2.86
CA VAL A 386 -16.12 1.31 -3.11
C VAL A 386 -14.61 1.03 -3.22
N ASP A 387 -13.89 1.80 -4.04
CA ASP A 387 -12.43 1.68 -4.21
C ASP A 387 -11.67 2.87 -3.58
N PHE A 388 -10.47 2.63 -3.04
CA PHE A 388 -9.54 3.68 -2.58
C PHE A 388 -9.10 4.63 -3.69
N VAL A 389 -9.37 4.33 -4.96
CA VAL A 389 -9.27 5.27 -6.08
C VAL A 389 -9.99 6.60 -5.78
N LEU A 390 -11.03 6.61 -4.94
CA LEU A 390 -11.70 7.84 -4.49
C LEU A 390 -10.74 8.88 -3.90
N ILE A 391 -9.71 8.45 -3.17
CA ILE A 391 -8.71 9.36 -2.57
C ILE A 391 -7.42 9.44 -3.38
N SER A 392 -7.45 9.02 -4.64
CA SER A 392 -6.28 9.03 -5.54
C SER A 392 -5.64 10.40 -5.70
N THR A 393 -6.40 11.49 -5.60
CA THR A 393 -5.85 12.86 -5.60
C THR A 393 -4.90 13.09 -4.42
N LEU A 394 -5.31 12.74 -3.21
CA LEU A 394 -4.47 12.83 -2.01
C LEU A 394 -3.23 11.94 -2.15
N ILE A 395 -3.42 10.68 -2.60
CA ILE A 395 -2.32 9.73 -2.79
C ILE A 395 -1.30 10.28 -3.80
N ARG A 396 -1.78 10.76 -4.96
CA ARG A 396 -0.95 11.31 -6.03
C ARG A 396 -0.11 12.49 -5.56
N GLU A 397 -0.73 13.47 -4.91
CA GLU A 397 -0.02 14.65 -4.41
C GLU A 397 0.95 14.29 -3.29
N THR A 398 0.57 13.36 -2.41
CA THR A 398 1.47 12.86 -1.36
C THR A 398 2.68 12.15 -1.95
N CYS A 399 2.50 11.27 -2.95
CA CYS A 399 3.59 10.60 -3.65
C CYS A 399 4.56 11.60 -4.30
N ARG A 400 4.04 12.64 -4.97
CA ARG A 400 4.86 13.70 -5.57
C ARG A 400 5.72 14.43 -4.54
N VAL A 401 5.11 14.86 -3.44
CA VAL A 401 5.80 15.56 -2.35
C VAL A 401 6.83 14.63 -1.68
N ALA A 402 6.44 13.39 -1.35
CA ALA A 402 7.30 12.41 -0.71
C ALA A 402 8.51 12.04 -1.58
N PHE A 403 8.33 11.86 -2.89
CA PHE A 403 9.42 11.57 -3.81
C PHE A 403 10.42 12.74 -3.87
N ALA A 404 9.91 13.97 -3.99
CA ALA A 404 10.76 15.16 -3.97
C ALA A 404 11.48 15.33 -2.62
N MET A 405 10.85 14.97 -1.50
CA MET A 405 11.49 14.98 -0.18
C MET A 405 12.67 14.01 -0.05
N GLN A 406 12.68 12.90 -0.79
CA GLN A 406 13.82 11.97 -0.80
C GLN A 406 15.04 12.50 -1.56
N THR A 407 14.87 13.56 -2.34
CA THR A 407 15.97 14.22 -3.08
C THR A 407 16.62 15.37 -2.30
N LEU A 408 16.20 15.59 -1.05
CA LEU A 408 16.83 16.54 -0.13
C LEU A 408 18.02 15.87 0.58
N ASP A 409 18.94 16.69 1.05
CA ASP A 409 20.07 16.25 1.86
C ASP A 409 20.13 17.04 3.18
N PRO A 410 19.76 16.46 4.33
CA PRO A 410 19.27 15.09 4.51
C PRO A 410 17.82 14.88 3.99
N PRO A 411 17.42 13.63 3.68
CA PRO A 411 16.06 13.33 3.22
C PRO A 411 15.06 13.42 4.38
N LEU A 412 13.84 13.87 4.06
CA LEU A 412 12.74 13.93 5.02
C LEU A 412 11.93 12.64 5.01
N ASP A 413 11.45 12.22 6.19
CA ASP A 413 10.64 11.02 6.34
C ASP A 413 9.56 11.20 7.41
N LEU A 414 8.66 10.24 7.53
CA LEU A 414 7.62 10.25 8.54
C LEU A 414 8.10 9.61 9.84
N ALA A 415 7.60 10.11 10.97
CA ALA A 415 7.75 9.44 12.25
C ALA A 415 7.10 8.06 12.22
N PHE A 416 7.81 7.05 12.73
CA PHE A 416 7.24 5.74 12.98
C PHE A 416 6.12 5.86 14.01
N ALA A 417 4.96 5.30 13.67
CA ALA A 417 3.74 5.39 14.43
C ALA A 417 3.12 4.00 14.62
N SER A 418 2.79 3.67 15.86
CA SER A 418 2.14 2.42 16.26
C SER A 418 0.87 2.68 17.06
N ASP A 419 -0.14 1.83 16.85
CA ASP A 419 -1.40 1.95 17.58
C ASP A 419 -1.17 1.58 19.05
N GLY A 420 -1.70 2.37 19.98
CA GLY A 420 -1.49 2.16 21.41
C GLY A 420 -0.14 2.62 21.95
N GLU A 421 0.64 3.43 21.21
CA GLU A 421 1.89 3.99 21.72
C GLU A 421 1.68 5.12 22.74
N LEU A 422 2.71 5.40 23.55
CA LEU A 422 2.69 6.51 24.48
C LEU A 422 2.68 7.83 23.70
N TYR A 423 1.73 8.70 24.04
CA TYR A 423 1.62 10.01 23.44
C TYR A 423 2.90 10.83 23.66
N ASN A 424 3.44 11.37 22.57
CA ASN A 424 4.62 12.23 22.59
C ASN A 424 4.26 13.64 22.12
N ASP A 425 4.30 14.59 23.05
CA ASP A 425 3.95 15.99 22.79
C ASP A 425 4.91 16.70 21.81
N SER A 426 6.17 16.25 21.72
CA SER A 426 7.11 16.85 20.76
C SER A 426 6.77 16.49 19.31
N LYS A 427 6.20 15.30 19.08
CA LYS A 427 5.88 14.77 17.75
C LYS A 427 4.46 15.06 17.29
N TYR A 428 3.48 15.04 18.20
CA TYR A 428 2.08 15.07 17.84
C TYR A 428 1.29 16.12 18.61
N ARG A 429 0.34 16.77 17.94
CA ARG A 429 -0.72 17.56 18.58
C ARG A 429 -1.91 16.63 18.89
N ARG A 430 -2.60 16.88 20.01
CA ARG A 430 -3.86 16.18 20.31
C ARG A 430 -5.01 16.79 19.51
N SER A 431 -5.80 15.94 18.89
CA SER A 431 -7.08 16.33 18.29
C SER A 431 -8.10 16.74 19.36
N TYR A 432 -9.11 17.51 18.97
CA TYR A 432 -10.10 18.05 19.92
C TYR A 432 -10.95 16.96 20.62
N ASP A 433 -11.12 15.81 19.98
CA ASP A 433 -11.88 14.65 20.46
C ASP A 433 -11.05 13.74 21.38
N SER A 434 -9.80 14.12 21.67
CA SER A 434 -8.90 13.39 22.56
C SER A 434 -9.26 13.55 24.04
N GLU A 435 -9.11 12.46 24.78
CA GLU A 435 -9.03 12.51 26.23
C GLU A 435 -7.63 12.97 26.66
N PHE A 436 -7.47 14.24 27.03
CA PHE A 436 -6.17 14.85 27.38
C PHE A 436 -5.44 14.16 28.54
N THR A 437 -6.18 13.47 29.39
CA THR A 437 -5.63 12.68 30.50
C THR A 437 -5.17 11.27 30.09
N ALA A 438 -5.50 10.82 28.88
CA ALA A 438 -5.10 9.50 28.39
C ALA A 438 -3.64 9.51 27.94
N PRO A 439 -2.82 8.54 28.40
CA PRO A 439 -1.41 8.46 28.02
C PRO A 439 -1.17 7.78 26.68
N LEU A 440 -2.17 7.08 26.11
CA LEU A 440 -2.02 6.23 24.93
C LEU A 440 -2.72 6.83 23.72
N VAL A 441 -2.07 6.73 22.57
CA VAL A 441 -2.62 7.06 21.26
C VAL A 441 -3.55 5.93 20.81
N MET A 442 -4.81 6.26 20.56
CA MET A 442 -5.79 5.36 19.98
C MET A 442 -5.54 5.16 18.48
N TYR A 443 -5.38 6.26 17.75
CA TYR A 443 -5.01 6.27 16.33
C TYR A 443 -4.38 7.61 15.95
N HIS A 444 -3.66 7.61 14.83
CA HIS A 444 -3.05 8.80 14.25
C HIS A 444 -3.94 9.36 13.14
N VAL A 445 -4.09 10.68 13.11
CA VAL A 445 -4.85 11.41 12.06
C VAL A 445 -3.89 11.89 10.98
N TRP A 446 -2.70 12.36 11.38
CA TRP A 446 -1.67 12.84 10.45
C TRP A 446 -0.27 12.50 10.96
N PRO A 447 0.64 12.02 10.11
CA PRO A 447 2.00 11.68 10.54
C PRO A 447 2.84 12.93 10.81
N ALA A 448 3.81 12.81 11.72
CA ALA A 448 4.79 13.86 11.97
C ALA A 448 5.92 13.78 10.92
N LEU A 449 6.35 14.93 10.40
CA LEU A 449 7.46 15.01 9.45
C LEU A 449 8.78 15.19 10.19
N MET A 450 9.74 14.35 9.86
CA MET A 450 11.01 14.21 10.55
C MET A 450 12.20 14.45 9.61
N GLU A 451 13.24 15.07 10.15
CA GLU A 451 14.58 15.11 9.57
C GLU A 451 15.52 14.38 10.53
N GLY A 452 15.81 13.11 10.25
CA GLY A 452 16.48 12.22 11.20
C GLY A 452 15.69 12.12 12.52
N ASN A 453 16.22 12.70 13.60
CA ASN A 453 15.57 12.71 14.92
C ASN A 453 14.85 14.03 15.25
N ALA A 454 14.96 15.05 14.39
CA ALA A 454 14.31 16.34 14.60
C ALA A 454 12.89 16.34 14.02
N VAL A 455 11.93 16.88 14.77
CA VAL A 455 10.55 17.08 14.31
C VAL A 455 10.48 18.41 13.57
N LEU A 456 10.19 18.38 12.27
CA LEU A 456 10.00 19.59 11.46
C LEU A 456 8.54 20.04 11.47
N VAL A 457 7.61 19.09 11.36
CA VAL A 457 6.17 19.35 11.41
C VAL A 457 5.53 18.35 12.37
N LYS A 458 4.85 18.86 13.40
CA LYS A 458 4.08 18.00 14.32
C LYS A 458 2.92 17.35 13.57
N GLY A 459 2.74 16.05 13.81
CA GLY A 459 1.56 15.31 13.36
C GLY A 459 0.35 15.56 14.26
N GLU A 460 -0.69 14.76 14.06
CA GLU A 460 -1.93 14.82 14.83
C GLU A 460 -2.34 13.40 15.26
N ALA A 461 -2.73 13.25 16.53
CA ALA A 461 -3.09 11.97 17.13
C ALA A 461 -4.28 12.10 18.08
N VAL A 462 -5.10 11.06 18.14
CA VAL A 462 -6.24 10.94 19.06
C VAL A 462 -5.86 10.03 20.22
N THR A 463 -6.10 10.47 21.45
CA THR A 463 -5.79 9.70 22.66
C THR A 463 -7.06 9.32 23.42
N ARG A 464 -7.15 8.09 23.93
CA ARG A 464 -8.33 7.62 24.68
C ARG A 464 -7.93 6.65 25.80
N ARG A 465 -8.62 6.67 26.94
CA ARG A 465 -8.47 5.63 27.97
C ARG A 465 -8.96 4.30 27.39
N GLY A 466 -8.17 3.24 27.61
CA GLY A 466 -8.49 1.91 27.07
C GLY A 466 -8.02 1.66 25.63
N ALA A 467 -7.20 2.54 25.04
CA ALA A 467 -6.59 2.35 23.71
C ALA A 467 -5.72 1.09 23.58
N VAL A 468 -5.49 0.34 24.67
CA VAL A 468 -4.90 -0.99 24.66
C VAL A 468 -5.91 -1.97 25.23
N VAL A 469 -6.70 -2.63 24.37
CA VAL A 469 -7.01 -4.08 24.34
C VAL A 469 -7.70 -4.41 22.99
N MET A 470 -7.00 -4.45 21.86
CA MET A 470 -7.54 -5.10 20.63
C MET A 470 -6.52 -5.99 19.89
N SER A 471 -5.28 -6.11 20.37
CA SER A 471 -4.26 -6.93 19.65
C SER A 471 -3.63 -8.03 20.48
N ARG A 472 -4.17 -8.35 21.66
CA ARG A 472 -3.81 -9.57 22.40
C ARG A 472 -4.82 -9.83 23.50
N SER A 473 -5.61 -10.90 23.35
CA SER A 473 -6.09 -11.83 24.39
C SER A 473 -7.48 -12.37 24.06
N ARG A 474 -7.89 -13.59 24.39
CA ARG A 474 -7.26 -14.77 25.02
C ARG A 474 -8.37 -15.82 24.98
N SER A 475 -7.99 -17.08 24.80
CA SER A 475 -8.81 -18.21 25.24
C SER A 475 -9.25 -17.98 26.68
N VAL A 476 -10.56 -17.98 26.90
CA VAL A 476 -11.16 -17.98 28.23
C VAL A 476 -10.90 -19.38 28.82
N SER A 477 -9.82 -19.51 29.56
CA SER A 477 -9.65 -20.64 30.49
C SER A 477 -10.57 -20.40 31.70
N PRO A 478 -11.39 -21.38 32.13
CA PRO A 478 -12.28 -21.19 33.25
C PRO A 478 -11.53 -20.96 34.55
N VAL A 479 -12.16 -20.14 35.39
CA VAL A 479 -11.74 -19.65 36.70
C VAL A 479 -11.16 -20.75 37.59
N ARG A 480 -9.98 -20.43 38.13
CA ARG A 480 -9.25 -21.12 39.19
C ARG A 480 -10.13 -21.29 40.42
N SER A 481 -10.29 -22.54 40.83
CA SER A 481 -10.86 -23.00 42.09
C SER A 481 -10.20 -22.34 43.30
N ARG A 482 -11.04 -21.89 44.25
CA ARG A 482 -10.62 -21.53 45.60
C ARG A 482 -10.20 -22.81 46.33
N SER A 483 -8.91 -23.01 46.54
CA SER A 483 -8.40 -24.02 47.48
C SER A 483 -8.02 -23.34 48.81
N LEU A 484 -8.63 -23.87 49.86
CA LEU A 484 -8.41 -23.55 51.27
C LEU A 484 -6.96 -23.87 51.66
N SER A 485 -6.32 -22.95 52.39
CA SER A 485 -5.01 -23.18 53.00
C SER A 485 -5.11 -24.14 54.19
N PRO A 486 -4.16 -25.06 54.40
CA PRO A 486 -4.18 -25.98 55.54
C PRO A 486 -3.62 -25.32 56.80
N SER A 487 -4.38 -25.41 57.88
CA SER A 487 -3.95 -25.20 59.26
C SER A 487 -2.86 -26.20 59.66
N ARG A 488 -1.65 -25.70 59.98
CA ARG A 488 -0.67 -26.43 60.77
C ARG A 488 -0.70 -25.90 62.20
N SER A 489 -1.16 -26.76 63.10
CA SER A 489 -1.03 -26.66 64.55
C SER A 489 0.43 -26.82 64.98
N LEU A 490 0.95 -25.83 65.71
CA LEU A 490 2.04 -26.04 66.66
C LEU A 490 1.57 -25.54 68.04
N VAL A 491 1.38 -26.52 68.91
CA VAL A 491 1.27 -26.51 70.37
C VAL A 491 2.62 -25.95 70.90
N SER A 492 2.82 -25.19 71.98
CA SER A 492 2.13 -25.04 73.26
C SER A 492 2.79 -23.93 74.11
N PHE A 493 2.06 -23.42 75.10
CA PHE A 493 2.49 -22.90 76.43
C PHE A 493 3.57 -21.81 76.52
N TYR A 494 3.21 -20.64 77.08
CA TYR A 494 3.67 -20.22 78.42
C TYR A 494 2.79 -19.09 79.00
N ASN A 495 2.58 -19.19 80.31
CA ASN A 495 1.81 -18.32 81.20
C ASN A 495 2.25 -16.83 81.20
N ILE A 496 1.31 -15.90 81.36
CA ILE A 496 1.00 -15.10 82.58
C ILE A 496 -0.28 -14.30 82.31
#